data_AF-A0A934RND1-F1
#
_entry.id   AF-A0A934RND1-F1
#
_cell.length_a   1.000
_cell.length_b   1.000
_cell.length_c   1.000
_cell.angle_alpha   90.00
_cell.angle_beta   90.00
_cell.angle_gamma   90.00
#
_symmetry.space_group_name_H-M   'P 1'
#
loop_
_entity.id
_entity.type
_entity.pdbx_description
1 polymer ?
#
loop_
_entity_poly.entity_id
_entity_poly.type
_entity_poly.pdbx_seq_one_letter_code
_entity_poly.pdbx_strand_id
1 'polypeptide(L)'
;MPVLCLLVFFGLLSVGGGQGEVFRISRVVAVAGEGVERHSLIVDEREEVLLVAAEAIVTEKDVRQVTPDYARPGVLMFDLYEEGGERLRKATAALEPGRERLAYFYQGRLLAAPWLQGKTGAQFMVTGLAEMTLSELMAMADTICQREVSSAAEGATDGPGVERPVDDDELRAGEEETRLEIIFPEGELAAFTTVEEVVAFFEAAKIVDSGQGLSPADLRLLTAMALNLANLAEGKGRGEIRIDCDLLRCLAHQLPDMGLLCRKAMGERVSLLQVRTVLWPYGFEGKALPAPSETLFPRLGPGAGEQ
;
A
#
# COMPACT_ATOMS: atom_id res chain seq x y z
N MET A 1 -6.54 6.01 53.34
CA MET A 1 -5.36 6.16 52.46
C MET A 1 -4.19 5.45 53.10
N PRO A 2 -3.62 4.47 52.40
CA PRO A 2 -2.22 4.64 52.01
C PRO A 2 -2.00 4.35 50.53
N VAL A 3 -1.07 5.12 49.98
CA VAL A 3 -0.36 4.87 48.73
C VAL A 3 0.61 3.72 49.01
N LEU A 4 0.61 2.70 48.15
CA LEU A 4 1.72 1.75 48.07
C LEU A 4 1.94 1.35 46.62
N CYS A 5 3.11 1.76 46.11
CA CYS A 5 3.73 1.29 44.88
C CYS A 5 3.72 -0.25 44.82
N LEU A 6 3.36 -0.82 43.67
CA LEU A 6 3.83 -2.14 43.31
C LEU A 6 4.03 -2.28 41.80
N LEU A 7 5.31 -2.31 41.44
CA LEU A 7 5.96 -3.03 40.35
C LEU A 7 5.34 -2.95 38.95
N VAL A 8 5.99 -2.07 38.18
CA VAL A 8 6.26 -2.26 36.75
C VAL A 8 6.66 -3.71 36.49
N PHE A 9 5.79 -4.42 35.78
CA PHE A 9 6.15 -5.54 34.92
C PHE A 9 5.39 -5.33 33.61
N PHE A 10 6.00 -4.59 32.68
CA PHE A 10 5.66 -4.67 31.26
C PHE A 10 6.17 -6.02 30.74
N GLY A 11 5.49 -7.09 31.16
CA GLY A 11 5.63 -8.41 30.56
C GLY A 11 4.72 -8.46 29.34
N LEU A 12 5.15 -7.84 28.23
CA LEU A 12 4.64 -8.13 26.89
C LEU A 12 5.07 -9.57 26.55
N LEU A 13 4.37 -10.54 27.12
CA LEU A 13 4.46 -11.93 26.69
C LEU A 13 3.47 -12.13 25.55
N SER A 14 3.80 -11.54 24.39
CA SER A 14 3.39 -12.12 23.11
C SER A 14 4.26 -13.37 22.93
N VAL A 15 3.77 -14.50 23.43
CA VAL A 15 4.35 -15.81 23.11
C VAL A 15 3.42 -16.43 22.08
N GLY A 16 3.73 -16.26 20.80
CA GLY A 16 2.95 -16.89 19.73
C GLY A 16 3.22 -16.40 18.30
N GLY A 17 3.74 -15.19 18.10
CA GLY A 17 4.16 -14.77 16.75
C GLY A 17 5.49 -15.43 16.39
N GLY A 18 5.51 -16.27 15.35
CA GLY A 18 6.76 -16.77 14.80
C GLY A 18 7.66 -15.58 14.44
N GLN A 19 8.90 -15.56 14.94
CA GLN A 19 9.90 -14.60 14.49
C GLN A 19 9.95 -14.63 12.96
N GLY A 20 9.64 -13.51 12.30
CA GLY A 20 9.62 -13.38 10.84
C GLY A 20 8.25 -13.46 10.17
N GLU A 21 7.14 -13.63 10.90
CA GLU A 21 5.80 -13.65 10.29
C GLU A 21 5.32 -12.24 9.91
N VAL A 22 5.30 -11.97 8.60
CA VAL A 22 4.89 -10.65 8.06
C VAL A 22 3.37 -10.52 8.05
N PHE A 23 2.64 -11.52 7.54
CA PHE A 23 1.18 -11.47 7.43
C PHE A 23 0.56 -12.85 7.60
N ARG A 24 -0.54 -12.93 8.36
CA ARG A 24 -1.32 -14.15 8.52
C ARG A 24 -2.82 -13.87 8.64
N ILE A 25 -3.62 -14.75 8.05
CA ILE A 25 -5.06 -14.87 8.35
C ILE A 25 -5.29 -16.17 9.11
N SER A 26 -5.95 -16.08 10.25
CA SER A 26 -6.30 -17.23 11.10
C SER A 26 -7.76 -17.18 11.55
N ARG A 27 -8.27 -18.31 12.04
CA ARG A 27 -9.63 -18.39 12.59
C ARG A 27 -9.68 -17.93 14.04
N VAL A 28 -10.69 -17.13 14.38
CA VAL A 28 -11.05 -16.89 15.78
C VAL A 28 -11.85 -18.08 16.31
N VAL A 29 -11.46 -18.63 17.46
CA VAL A 29 -12.06 -19.83 18.06
C VAL A 29 -12.75 -19.50 19.39
N ALA A 30 -13.73 -20.30 19.79
CA ALA A 30 -14.50 -20.07 21.01
C ALA A 30 -13.86 -20.63 22.29
N VAL A 31 -12.94 -21.59 22.15
CA VAL A 31 -12.40 -22.37 23.28
C VAL A 31 -10.88 -22.42 23.17
N ALA A 32 -10.20 -22.21 24.30
CA ALA A 32 -8.75 -22.34 24.39
C ALA A 32 -8.34 -23.81 24.32
N GLY A 33 -7.17 -24.07 23.74
CA GLY A 33 -6.65 -25.42 23.57
C GLY A 33 -5.22 -25.40 23.05
N GLU A 34 -4.71 -26.58 22.71
CA GLU A 34 -3.43 -26.71 22.02
C GLU A 34 -3.50 -25.99 20.65
N GLY A 35 -2.48 -25.19 20.33
CA GLY A 35 -2.45 -24.40 19.10
C GLY A 35 -3.40 -23.21 19.08
N VAL A 36 -3.84 -22.71 20.25
CA VAL A 36 -4.65 -21.49 20.36
C VAL A 36 -3.87 -20.40 21.08
N GLU A 37 -3.78 -19.24 20.45
CA GLU A 37 -3.13 -18.03 20.95
C GLU A 37 -4.18 -17.05 21.49
N ARG A 38 -3.80 -16.25 22.48
CA ARG A 38 -4.65 -15.20 23.06
C ARG A 38 -4.13 -13.84 22.62
N HIS A 39 -5.00 -13.05 22.00
CA HIS A 39 -4.67 -11.73 21.46
C HIS A 39 -5.68 -10.69 21.94
N SER A 40 -5.22 -9.46 22.15
CA SER A 40 -6.07 -8.32 22.46
C SER A 40 -6.26 -7.47 21.20
N LEU A 41 -7.51 -7.07 20.95
CA LEU A 41 -7.88 -6.13 19.90
C LEU A 41 -8.60 -4.95 20.54
N ILE A 42 -8.21 -3.73 20.20
CA ILE A 42 -8.91 -2.53 20.65
C ILE A 42 -9.94 -2.16 19.59
N VAL A 43 -11.22 -2.14 19.97
CA VAL A 43 -12.35 -1.73 19.12
C VAL A 43 -13.16 -0.68 19.87
N ASP A 44 -13.32 0.52 19.31
CA ASP A 44 -14.06 1.63 19.93
C ASP A 44 -13.64 1.90 21.39
N GLU A 45 -12.33 2.00 21.63
CA GLU A 45 -11.71 2.21 22.95
C GLU A 45 -11.91 1.06 23.96
N ARG A 46 -12.47 -0.07 23.52
CA ARG A 46 -12.64 -1.27 24.35
C ARG A 46 -11.66 -2.34 23.94
N GLU A 47 -10.97 -2.89 24.92
CA GLU A 47 -10.14 -4.08 24.73
C GLU A 47 -11.04 -5.33 24.67
N GLU A 48 -11.00 -6.00 23.54
CA GLU A 48 -11.60 -7.31 23.33
C GLU A 48 -10.49 -8.36 23.30
N VAL A 49 -10.63 -9.41 24.12
CA VAL A 49 -9.71 -10.55 24.10
C VAL A 49 -10.27 -11.62 23.17
N LEU A 50 -9.45 -12.03 22.21
CA LEU A 50 -9.77 -13.05 21.22
C LEU A 50 -8.85 -14.26 21.38
N LEU A 51 -9.45 -15.44 21.18
CA LEU A 51 -8.73 -16.69 21.06
C LEU A 51 -8.59 -17.00 19.57
N VAL A 52 -7.38 -17.24 19.10
CA VAL A 52 -7.07 -17.37 17.68
C VAL A 52 -6.29 -18.65 17.45
N ALA A 53 -6.68 -19.43 16.45
CA ALA A 53 -5.91 -20.60 16.06
C ALA A 53 -4.54 -20.17 15.52
N ALA A 54 -3.46 -20.79 16.01
CA ALA A 54 -2.10 -20.57 15.54
C ALA A 54 -1.91 -21.02 14.08
N GLU A 55 -2.76 -21.92 13.60
CA GLU A 55 -2.76 -22.36 12.21
C GLU A 55 -3.14 -21.20 11.27
N ALA A 56 -2.28 -20.95 10.29
CA ALA A 56 -2.51 -19.98 9.22
C ALA A 56 -3.40 -20.57 8.12
N ILE A 57 -4.45 -19.86 7.74
CA ILE A 57 -5.24 -20.15 6.54
C ILE A 57 -4.52 -19.61 5.30
N VAL A 58 -4.01 -18.38 5.42
CA VAL A 58 -3.29 -17.61 4.40
C VAL A 58 -2.09 -16.93 5.07
N THR A 59 -0.97 -16.87 4.38
CA THR A 59 0.26 -16.16 4.81
C THR A 59 0.69 -15.13 3.76
N GLU A 60 1.73 -14.33 4.02
CA GLU A 60 2.30 -13.40 3.04
C GLU A 60 2.67 -14.08 1.71
N LYS A 61 3.06 -15.37 1.74
CA LYS A 61 3.45 -16.16 0.55
C LYS A 61 2.32 -16.33 -0.46
N ASP A 62 1.09 -16.19 0.00
CA ASP A 62 -0.13 -16.36 -0.78
C ASP A 62 -0.62 -15.05 -1.39
N VAL A 63 -0.05 -13.94 -0.96
CA VAL A 63 -0.45 -12.61 -1.38
C VAL A 63 0.20 -12.29 -2.71
N ARG A 64 -0.62 -12.01 -3.72
CA ARG A 64 -0.17 -11.51 -5.03
C ARG A 64 0.05 -10.01 -4.96
N GLN A 65 -0.88 -9.30 -4.34
CA GLN A 65 -0.84 -7.84 -4.26
C GLN A 65 -1.65 -7.35 -3.05
N VAL A 66 -1.18 -6.27 -2.44
CA VAL A 66 -1.94 -5.48 -1.46
C VAL A 66 -1.93 -4.03 -1.92
N THR A 67 -3.07 -3.36 -1.82
CA THR A 67 -3.17 -1.92 -2.12
C THR A 67 -4.06 -1.22 -1.11
N PRO A 68 -3.70 -0.02 -0.62
CA PRO A 68 -4.63 0.84 0.09
C PRO A 68 -5.81 1.20 -0.80
N ASP A 69 -7.00 1.27 -0.21
CA ASP A 69 -8.14 1.92 -0.84
C ASP A 69 -8.06 3.43 -0.57
N TYR A 70 -7.68 4.18 -1.59
CA TYR A 70 -7.47 5.62 -1.48
C TYR A 70 -8.79 6.40 -1.36
N ALA A 71 -9.93 5.79 -1.70
CA ALA A 71 -11.25 6.39 -1.52
C ALA A 71 -11.81 6.14 -0.12
N ARG A 72 -11.31 5.11 0.58
CA ARG A 72 -11.75 4.74 1.94
C ARG A 72 -10.54 4.63 2.88
N PRO A 73 -10.25 5.67 3.65
CA PRO A 73 -9.19 5.64 4.66
C PRO A 73 -9.28 4.40 5.55
N GLY A 74 -8.14 3.79 5.84
CA GLY A 74 -8.09 2.62 6.72
C GLY A 74 -8.59 1.31 6.11
N VAL A 75 -8.55 1.18 4.78
CA VAL A 75 -8.91 -0.04 4.08
C VAL A 75 -7.75 -0.52 3.21
N LEU A 76 -7.43 -1.82 3.31
CA LEU A 76 -6.49 -2.50 2.42
C LEU A 76 -7.25 -3.52 1.58
N MET A 77 -6.99 -3.52 0.27
CA MET A 77 -7.47 -4.53 -0.66
C MET A 77 -6.38 -5.55 -0.90
N PHE A 78 -6.74 -6.83 -0.79
CA PHE A 78 -5.86 -7.96 -0.99
C PHE A 78 -6.29 -8.74 -2.23
N ASP A 79 -5.31 -9.07 -3.05
CA ASP A 79 -5.38 -10.08 -4.09
C ASP A 79 -4.42 -11.22 -3.73
N LEU A 80 -4.95 -12.43 -3.66
CA LEU A 80 -4.19 -13.65 -3.42
C LEU A 80 -3.88 -14.37 -4.74
N TYR A 81 -2.84 -15.19 -4.73
CA TYR A 81 -2.69 -16.26 -5.72
C TYR A 81 -3.83 -17.27 -5.59
N GLU A 82 -4.10 -18.00 -6.69
CA GLU A 82 -5.22 -18.93 -6.79
C GLU A 82 -5.27 -19.94 -5.64
N GLU A 83 -4.13 -20.55 -5.29
CA GLU A 83 -4.03 -21.52 -4.19
C GLU A 83 -4.41 -20.92 -2.83
N GLY A 84 -3.94 -19.70 -2.54
CA GLY A 84 -4.30 -18.97 -1.32
C GLY A 84 -5.78 -18.62 -1.29
N GLY A 85 -6.32 -18.18 -2.43
CA GLY A 85 -7.75 -17.91 -2.60
C GLY A 85 -8.63 -19.14 -2.40
N GLU A 86 -8.22 -20.32 -2.88
CA GLU A 86 -8.94 -21.58 -2.66
C GLU A 86 -8.91 -22.01 -1.19
N ARG A 87 -7.74 -21.91 -0.52
CA ARG A 87 -7.65 -22.21 0.91
C ARG A 87 -8.55 -21.31 1.73
N LEU A 88 -8.53 -20.00 1.47
CA LEU A 88 -9.41 -19.05 2.16
C LEU A 88 -10.89 -19.33 1.87
N ARG A 89 -11.25 -19.66 0.62
CA ARG A 89 -12.62 -20.02 0.25
C ARG A 89 -13.11 -21.27 0.96
N LYS A 90 -12.29 -22.31 1.00
CA LYS A 90 -12.62 -23.57 1.69
C LYS A 90 -12.76 -23.36 3.19
N ALA A 91 -11.85 -22.62 3.80
CA ALA A 91 -11.90 -22.30 5.22
C ALA A 91 -13.16 -21.50 5.56
N THR A 92 -13.45 -20.42 4.82
CA THR A 92 -14.62 -19.57 5.08
C THR A 92 -15.95 -20.24 4.73
N ALA A 93 -15.98 -21.19 3.79
CA ALA A 93 -17.18 -21.97 3.50
C ALA A 93 -17.61 -22.90 4.66
N ALA A 94 -16.69 -23.24 5.56
CA ALA A 94 -16.98 -24.03 6.75
C ALA A 94 -17.40 -23.17 7.95
N LEU A 95 -17.43 -21.84 7.80
CA LEU A 95 -17.77 -20.90 8.86
C LEU A 95 -19.20 -20.37 8.72
N GLU A 96 -19.83 -20.06 9.84
CA GLU A 96 -21.15 -19.44 9.90
C GLU A 96 -21.07 -17.91 9.68
N PRO A 97 -21.65 -17.36 8.59
CA PRO A 97 -21.69 -15.93 8.36
C PRO A 97 -22.40 -15.18 9.50
N GLY A 98 -21.86 -14.03 9.89
CA GLY A 98 -22.37 -13.18 10.97
C GLY A 98 -22.12 -13.72 12.38
N ARG A 99 -21.53 -14.92 12.52
CA ARG A 99 -21.28 -15.57 13.83
C ARG A 99 -19.84 -15.96 14.06
N GLU A 100 -19.02 -15.99 13.03
CA GLU A 100 -17.60 -16.31 13.13
C GLU A 100 -16.73 -15.21 12.53
N ARG A 101 -15.48 -15.13 13.02
CA ARG A 101 -14.54 -14.06 12.70
C ARG A 101 -13.25 -14.64 12.14
N LEU A 102 -12.63 -13.88 11.24
CA LEU A 102 -11.25 -14.10 10.83
C LEU A 102 -10.38 -13.09 11.56
N ALA A 103 -9.19 -13.51 11.97
CA ALA A 103 -8.17 -12.67 12.56
C ALA A 103 -7.10 -12.37 11.51
N TYR A 104 -6.76 -11.10 11.35
CA TYR A 104 -5.75 -10.61 10.42
C TYR A 104 -4.55 -10.10 11.22
N PHE A 105 -3.37 -10.65 10.96
CA PHE A 105 -2.13 -10.29 11.63
C PHE A 105 -1.18 -9.59 10.68
N TYR A 106 -0.43 -8.64 11.23
CA TYR A 106 0.74 -8.05 10.59
C TYR A 106 1.86 -7.92 11.61
N GLN A 107 3.05 -8.42 11.27
CA GLN A 107 4.22 -8.45 12.16
C GLN A 107 3.88 -9.01 13.56
N GLY A 108 3.12 -10.11 13.60
CA GLY A 108 2.67 -10.75 14.84
C GLY A 108 1.62 -9.98 15.65
N ARG A 109 1.18 -8.80 15.21
CA ARG A 109 0.13 -8.02 15.87
C ARG A 109 -1.22 -8.25 15.22
N LEU A 110 -2.25 -8.50 16.02
CA LEU A 110 -3.63 -8.56 15.56
C LEU A 110 -4.09 -7.18 15.08
N LEU A 111 -4.33 -7.04 13.78
CA LEU A 111 -4.78 -5.79 13.16
C LEU A 111 -6.29 -5.63 13.20
N ALA A 112 -6.99 -6.69 12.81
CA ALA A 112 -8.44 -6.66 12.68
C ALA A 112 -9.00 -8.06 12.89
N ALA A 113 -10.23 -8.12 13.39
CA ALA A 113 -10.99 -9.35 13.45
C ALA A 113 -12.44 -9.13 13.00
N PRO A 114 -12.72 -8.93 11.70
CA PRO A 114 -14.07 -8.71 11.21
C PRO A 114 -14.92 -9.97 11.28
N TRP A 115 -16.23 -9.77 11.44
CA TRP A 115 -17.23 -10.83 11.25
C TRP A 115 -17.28 -11.23 9.80
N LEU A 116 -17.24 -12.54 9.55
CA LEU A 116 -17.38 -13.08 8.22
C LEU A 116 -18.80 -12.82 7.71
N GLN A 117 -18.94 -12.06 6.63
CA GLN A 117 -20.27 -11.78 6.04
C GLN A 117 -20.68 -12.81 4.97
N GLY A 118 -19.72 -13.64 4.52
CA GLY A 118 -19.95 -14.65 3.49
C GLY A 118 -18.64 -15.33 3.08
N LYS A 119 -18.71 -16.15 2.04
CA LYS A 119 -17.52 -16.84 1.50
C LYS A 119 -16.55 -15.81 0.95
N THR A 120 -15.29 -15.90 1.36
CA THR A 120 -14.22 -14.99 0.94
C THR A 120 -13.19 -15.78 0.14
N GLY A 121 -12.77 -15.26 -1.01
CA GLY A 121 -11.87 -15.95 -1.94
C GLY A 121 -10.58 -15.17 -2.17
N ALA A 122 -10.08 -15.19 -3.40
CA ALA A 122 -8.81 -14.57 -3.77
C ALA A 122 -8.79 -13.04 -3.59
N GLN A 123 -9.95 -12.37 -3.58
CA GLN A 123 -10.04 -10.92 -3.43
C GLN A 123 -10.86 -10.57 -2.19
N PHE A 124 -10.31 -9.74 -1.32
CA PHE A 124 -10.99 -9.29 -0.11
C PHE A 124 -10.45 -7.95 0.40
N MET A 125 -11.15 -7.37 1.37
CA MET A 125 -10.79 -6.11 1.99
C MET A 125 -10.60 -6.30 3.50
N VAL A 126 -9.56 -5.68 4.04
CA VAL A 126 -9.37 -5.50 5.48
C VAL A 126 -9.76 -4.07 5.81
N THR A 127 -10.62 -3.90 6.81
CA THR A 127 -11.15 -2.61 7.26
C THR A 127 -10.81 -2.42 8.75
N GLY A 128 -11.07 -1.23 9.29
CA GLY A 128 -10.80 -0.91 10.70
C GLY A 128 -9.38 -0.41 10.94
N LEU A 129 -8.69 0.04 9.90
CA LEU A 129 -7.35 0.64 9.98
C LEU A 129 -7.40 2.17 9.88
N ALA A 130 -8.51 2.80 10.26
CA ALA A 130 -8.77 4.23 10.05
C ALA A 130 -7.76 5.15 10.74
N GLU A 131 -7.16 4.67 11.83
CA GLU A 131 -6.10 5.37 12.57
C GLU A 131 -4.73 5.31 11.85
N MET A 132 -4.59 4.47 10.82
CA MET A 132 -3.38 4.41 10.00
C MET A 132 -3.45 5.44 8.87
N THR A 133 -2.39 6.21 8.75
CA THR A 133 -2.18 7.11 7.61
C THR A 133 -2.01 6.32 6.32
N LEU A 134 -2.24 6.98 5.18
CA LEU A 134 -2.02 6.37 3.87
C LEU A 134 -0.58 5.87 3.69
N SER A 135 0.41 6.63 4.20
CA SER A 135 1.82 6.24 4.13
C SER A 135 2.10 4.96 4.91
N GLU A 136 1.51 4.79 6.09
CA GLU A 136 1.63 3.55 6.88
C GLU A 136 0.96 2.36 6.20
N LEU A 137 -0.20 2.57 5.58
CA LEU A 137 -0.90 1.53 4.80
C LEU A 137 -0.10 1.12 3.56
N MET A 138 0.55 2.07 2.89
CA MET A 138 1.45 1.78 1.76
C MET A 138 2.69 1.00 2.20
N ALA A 139 3.36 1.43 3.28
CA ALA A 139 4.51 0.73 3.83
C ALA A 139 4.15 -0.71 4.26
N MET A 140 2.96 -0.88 4.85
CA MET A 140 2.42 -2.20 5.17
C MET A 140 2.22 -3.04 3.92
N ALA A 141 1.54 -2.50 2.90
CA ALA A 141 1.30 -3.20 1.64
C ALA A 141 2.61 -3.62 0.96
N ASP A 142 3.60 -2.73 0.91
CA ASP A 142 4.92 -3.03 0.36
C ASP A 142 5.62 -4.12 1.18
N THR A 143 5.58 -4.07 2.51
CA THR A 143 6.19 -5.10 3.36
C THR A 143 5.56 -6.47 3.12
N ILE A 144 4.22 -6.54 2.98
CA ILE A 144 3.52 -7.80 2.72
C ILE A 144 3.87 -8.35 1.32
N CYS A 145 4.04 -7.47 0.33
CA CYS A 145 4.36 -7.87 -1.04
C CYS A 145 5.86 -8.14 -1.28
N GLN A 146 6.75 -7.60 -0.44
CA GLN A 146 8.18 -7.86 -0.50
C GLN A 146 8.44 -9.28 0.02
N ARG A 147 8.60 -10.23 -0.92
CA ARG A 147 9.17 -11.54 -0.63
C ARG A 147 10.52 -11.35 0.05
N GLU A 148 10.70 -11.88 1.27
CA GLU A 148 12.04 -11.97 1.86
C GLU A 148 12.95 -12.77 0.93
N VAL A 149 13.86 -12.06 0.26
CA VAL A 149 15.14 -12.61 -0.16
C VAL A 149 16.00 -12.71 1.09
N SER A 150 15.72 -13.69 1.95
CA SER A 150 16.63 -14.03 3.06
C SER A 150 16.39 -15.45 3.53
N SER A 151 16.86 -16.42 2.75
CA SER A 151 17.37 -17.69 3.31
C SER A 151 18.16 -18.46 2.25
N ALA A 152 19.44 -18.14 2.12
CA ALA A 152 20.42 -19.05 1.54
C ALA A 152 21.73 -18.97 2.35
N ALA A 153 21.76 -19.79 3.39
CA ALA A 153 22.91 -20.51 3.95
C ALA A 153 24.16 -19.71 4.39
N GLU A 154 24.25 -19.51 5.70
CA GLU A 154 25.51 -19.74 6.41
C GLU A 154 25.89 -21.23 6.34
N GLY A 155 27.17 -21.53 6.10
CA GLY A 155 27.68 -22.91 6.06
C GLY A 155 29.14 -23.07 5.64
N ALA A 156 30.06 -22.45 6.39
CA ALA A 156 31.44 -22.88 6.70
C ALA A 156 32.47 -23.20 5.59
N THR A 157 33.63 -22.51 5.62
CA THR A 157 34.95 -23.10 5.93
C THR A 157 35.99 -22.03 6.30
N ASP A 158 36.86 -22.39 7.25
CA ASP A 158 38.02 -21.68 7.81
C ASP A 158 39.03 -21.12 6.79
N GLY A 159 39.70 -20.02 7.15
CA GLY A 159 41.03 -19.67 6.61
C GLY A 159 41.47 -18.22 6.86
N PRO A 160 42.75 -17.95 7.22
CA PRO A 160 43.11 -16.83 8.09
C PRO A 160 43.49 -15.53 7.37
N GLY A 161 43.21 -14.42 8.06
CA GLY A 161 44.02 -13.19 8.18
C GLY A 161 44.68 -12.62 6.93
N VAL A 162 44.09 -11.56 6.38
CA VAL A 162 44.84 -10.42 5.82
C VAL A 162 44.07 -9.15 6.13
N GLU A 163 44.49 -8.41 7.16
CA GLU A 163 44.11 -7.00 7.34
C GLU A 163 44.66 -6.22 6.14
N ARG A 164 43.78 -5.67 5.31
CA ARG A 164 44.14 -4.58 4.40
C ARG A 164 43.60 -3.28 4.98
N PRO A 165 44.42 -2.23 5.07
CA PRO A 165 43.92 -0.91 5.46
C PRO A 165 42.96 -0.44 4.36
N VAL A 166 41.71 -0.20 4.71
CA VAL A 166 40.75 0.48 3.85
C VAL A 166 40.88 1.96 4.19
N ASP A 167 41.28 2.74 3.19
CA ASP A 167 41.42 4.18 3.30
C ASP A 167 40.06 4.82 3.67
N ASP A 168 40.06 5.56 4.78
CA ASP A 168 38.92 6.23 5.42
C ASP A 168 38.49 7.53 4.71
N ASP A 169 38.41 7.57 3.37
CA ASP A 169 38.16 8.82 2.63
C ASP A 169 36.98 8.83 1.63
N GLU A 170 36.09 7.83 1.62
CA GLU A 170 34.86 7.85 0.79
C GLU A 170 33.55 7.95 1.59
N LEU A 171 33.58 8.62 2.75
CA LEU A 171 32.37 9.09 3.43
C LEU A 171 32.07 10.54 3.04
N ARG A 172 31.57 10.77 1.82
CA ARG A 172 30.77 11.98 1.51
C ARG A 172 30.13 11.99 0.11
N ALA A 173 28.90 11.50 0.06
CA ALA A 173 27.74 12.23 -0.47
C ALA A 173 26.51 11.39 -0.12
N GLY A 174 25.77 11.79 0.92
CA GLY A 174 24.39 11.32 1.02
C GLY A 174 23.67 11.86 -0.21
N GLU A 175 23.24 10.96 -1.10
CA GLU A 175 22.23 11.30 -2.09
C GLU A 175 21.03 11.82 -1.30
N GLU A 176 20.76 13.12 -1.38
CA GLU A 176 19.51 13.68 -0.89
C GLU A 176 18.41 12.98 -1.70
N GLU A 177 17.82 11.95 -1.11
CA GLU A 177 16.71 11.18 -1.66
C GLU A 177 15.62 12.20 -2.01
N THR A 178 15.43 12.51 -3.30
CA THR A 178 14.47 13.49 -3.78
C THR A 178 13.08 13.03 -3.36
N ARG A 179 12.52 13.64 -2.32
CA ARG A 179 11.19 13.31 -1.81
C ARG A 179 10.14 14.08 -2.61
N LEU A 180 9.18 13.34 -3.17
CA LEU A 180 8.01 13.93 -3.81
C LEU A 180 7.18 14.71 -2.77
N GLU A 181 7.11 16.03 -2.95
CA GLU A 181 6.26 16.90 -2.15
C GLU A 181 5.01 17.30 -2.94
N ILE A 182 3.84 16.88 -2.45
CA ILE A 182 2.53 17.21 -3.02
C ILE A 182 1.76 18.05 -2.00
N ILE A 183 1.34 19.24 -2.42
CA ILE A 183 0.49 20.15 -1.66
C ILE A 183 -0.93 20.00 -2.19
N PHE A 184 -1.82 19.41 -1.40
CA PHE A 184 -3.24 19.31 -1.74
C PHE A 184 -4.00 20.57 -1.31
N PRO A 185 -5.05 20.96 -2.04
CA PRO A 185 -5.94 22.02 -1.58
C PRO A 185 -6.70 21.57 -0.32
N GLU A 186 -7.17 22.53 0.48
CA GLU A 186 -8.02 22.23 1.62
C GLU A 186 -9.33 21.57 1.16
N GLY A 187 -9.62 20.37 1.67
CA GLY A 187 -10.82 19.62 1.35
C GLY A 187 -10.71 18.14 1.73
N GLU A 188 -11.82 17.54 2.13
CA GLU A 188 -11.90 16.11 2.42
C GLU A 188 -12.40 15.35 1.19
N LEU A 189 -11.58 14.45 0.64
CA LEU A 189 -11.95 13.62 -0.51
C LEU A 189 -13.27 12.85 -0.29
N ALA A 190 -13.53 12.44 0.95
CA ALA A 190 -14.75 11.73 1.35
C ALA A 190 -16.02 12.59 1.27
N ALA A 191 -15.89 13.92 1.28
CA ALA A 191 -17.01 14.85 1.15
C ALA A 191 -17.43 15.08 -0.30
N PHE A 192 -16.63 14.66 -1.29
CA PHE A 192 -16.93 14.86 -2.70
C PHE A 192 -17.97 13.84 -3.19
N THR A 193 -18.98 14.36 -3.88
CA THR A 193 -20.13 13.59 -4.37
C THR A 193 -20.06 13.38 -5.88
N THR A 194 -19.36 14.27 -6.61
CA THR A 194 -19.24 14.25 -8.07
C THR A 194 -17.81 13.95 -8.54
N VAL A 195 -17.65 13.51 -9.79
CA VAL A 195 -16.32 13.26 -10.37
C VAL A 195 -15.60 14.58 -10.60
N GLU A 196 -16.34 15.62 -10.94
CA GLU A 196 -15.86 16.96 -11.21
C GLU A 196 -15.21 17.59 -9.97
N GLU A 197 -15.79 17.38 -8.78
CA GLU A 197 -15.22 17.83 -7.49
C GLU A 197 -13.88 17.14 -7.22
N VAL A 198 -13.81 15.83 -7.42
CA VAL A 198 -12.57 15.06 -7.24
C VAL A 198 -11.52 15.49 -8.25
N VAL A 199 -11.89 15.63 -9.54
CA VAL A 199 -10.98 16.11 -10.59
C VAL A 199 -10.45 17.51 -10.26
N ALA A 200 -11.31 18.43 -9.84
CA ALA A 200 -10.89 19.78 -9.47
C ALA A 200 -9.90 19.77 -8.29
N PHE A 201 -10.10 18.89 -7.31
CA PHE A 201 -9.17 18.69 -6.20
C PHE A 201 -7.77 18.25 -6.68
N PHE A 202 -7.70 17.25 -7.57
CA PHE A 202 -6.42 16.79 -8.13
C PHE A 202 -5.78 17.79 -9.10
N GLU A 203 -6.58 18.57 -9.83
CA GLU A 203 -6.06 19.65 -10.69
C GLU A 203 -5.47 20.82 -9.89
N ALA A 204 -6.00 21.06 -8.70
CA ALA A 204 -5.52 22.08 -7.78
C ALA A 204 -4.32 21.63 -6.94
N ALA A 205 -4.07 20.32 -6.85
CA ALA A 205 -2.88 19.79 -6.17
C ALA A 205 -1.59 20.27 -6.87
N LYS A 206 -0.61 20.68 -6.06
CA LYS A 206 0.67 21.21 -6.53
C LYS A 206 1.81 20.27 -6.21
N ILE A 207 2.65 20.00 -7.20
CA ILE A 207 3.90 19.24 -7.02
C ILE A 207 5.05 20.22 -7.12
N VAL A 208 5.81 20.37 -6.03
CA VAL A 208 6.79 21.45 -5.84
C VAL A 208 7.83 21.50 -6.96
N ASP A 209 8.28 20.34 -7.45
CA ASP A 209 9.01 20.22 -8.71
C ASP A 209 8.39 19.12 -9.57
N SER A 210 7.55 19.51 -10.53
CA SER A 210 6.89 18.56 -11.43
C SER A 210 7.82 17.96 -12.50
N GLY A 211 9.06 18.44 -12.59
CA GLY A 211 10.08 17.97 -13.53
C GLY A 211 11.23 17.22 -12.85
N GLN A 212 11.14 16.97 -11.54
CA GLN A 212 12.17 16.21 -10.83
C GLN A 212 12.19 14.74 -11.25
N GLY A 213 13.36 14.11 -11.11
CA GLY A 213 13.47 12.66 -11.14
C GLY A 213 12.69 12.06 -9.97
N LEU A 214 11.76 11.15 -10.26
CA LEU A 214 10.98 10.48 -9.22
C LEU A 214 11.62 9.16 -8.84
N SER A 215 11.62 8.86 -7.53
CA SER A 215 11.93 7.52 -7.08
C SER A 215 10.89 6.52 -7.63
N PRO A 216 11.22 5.23 -7.76
CA PRO A 216 10.24 4.22 -8.15
C PRO A 216 9.01 4.19 -7.23
N ALA A 217 9.17 4.50 -5.94
CA ALA A 217 8.07 4.58 -4.98
C ALA A 217 7.14 5.76 -5.26
N ASP A 218 7.71 6.95 -5.51
CA ASP A 218 6.95 8.15 -5.84
C ASP A 218 6.21 8.02 -7.17
N LEU A 219 6.85 7.40 -8.16
CA LEU A 219 6.22 7.16 -9.45
C LEU A 219 5.07 6.15 -9.33
N ARG A 220 5.19 5.13 -8.46
CA ARG A 220 4.06 4.23 -8.11
C ARG A 220 2.92 4.99 -7.44
N LEU A 221 3.24 5.88 -6.50
CA LEU A 221 2.25 6.71 -5.82
C LEU A 221 1.43 7.54 -6.82
N LEU A 222 2.11 8.31 -7.69
CA LEU A 222 1.42 9.14 -8.68
C LEU A 222 0.62 8.29 -9.68
N THR A 223 1.15 7.14 -10.09
CA THR A 223 0.45 6.20 -10.98
C THR A 223 -0.83 5.66 -10.33
N ALA A 224 -0.75 5.27 -9.06
CA ALA A 224 -1.90 4.80 -8.29
C ALA A 224 -2.94 5.90 -8.11
N MET A 225 -2.53 7.12 -7.75
CA MET A 225 -3.43 8.28 -7.63
C MET A 225 -4.21 8.53 -8.93
N ALA A 226 -3.52 8.55 -10.08
CA ALA A 226 -4.16 8.77 -11.38
C ALA A 226 -5.09 7.62 -11.80
N LEU A 227 -4.72 6.37 -11.52
CA LEU A 227 -5.59 5.20 -11.76
C LEU A 227 -6.86 5.24 -10.91
N ASN A 228 -6.74 5.63 -9.63
CA ASN A 228 -7.90 5.78 -8.74
C ASN A 228 -8.83 6.89 -9.20
N LEU A 229 -8.29 8.05 -9.57
CA LEU A 229 -9.06 9.13 -10.15
C LEU A 229 -9.85 8.64 -11.38
N ALA A 230 -9.20 7.86 -12.24
CA ALA A 230 -9.85 7.34 -13.42
C ALA A 230 -10.91 6.26 -13.14
N ASN A 231 -10.69 5.42 -12.13
CA ASN A 231 -11.68 4.43 -11.68
C ASN A 231 -12.89 5.10 -11.02
N LEU A 232 -12.71 6.20 -10.28
CA LEU A 232 -13.82 6.98 -9.71
C LEU A 232 -14.71 7.61 -10.80
N ALA A 233 -14.14 7.91 -11.96
CA ALA A 233 -14.89 8.36 -13.12
C ALA A 233 -15.64 7.22 -13.84
N GLU A 234 -15.22 5.97 -13.64
CA GLU A 234 -15.87 4.81 -14.23
C GLU A 234 -17.15 4.47 -13.46
N GLY A 235 -18.28 4.91 -14.01
CA GLY A 235 -19.62 4.71 -13.43
C GLY A 235 -20.46 5.98 -13.37
N LYS A 236 -19.84 7.17 -13.46
CA LYS A 236 -20.52 8.47 -13.34
C LYS A 236 -20.56 9.32 -14.62
N GLY A 237 -19.85 8.92 -15.69
CA GLY A 237 -19.82 9.66 -16.96
C GLY A 237 -18.48 10.33 -17.20
N ARG A 238 -18.29 10.88 -18.42
CA ARG A 238 -17.01 11.35 -19.00
C ARG A 238 -16.23 12.29 -18.08
N GLY A 239 -15.36 11.74 -17.24
CA GLY A 239 -14.37 12.52 -16.52
C GLY A 239 -13.20 12.88 -17.45
N GLU A 240 -12.86 14.16 -17.49
CA GLU A 240 -11.68 14.68 -18.19
C GLU A 240 -10.82 15.43 -17.18
N ILE A 241 -9.51 15.39 -17.36
CA ILE A 241 -8.53 16.09 -16.51
C ILE A 241 -7.62 16.96 -17.38
N ARG A 242 -7.20 18.12 -16.87
CA ARG A 242 -6.29 19.01 -17.60
C ARG A 242 -4.91 18.39 -17.78
N ILE A 243 -4.38 18.47 -18.99
CA ILE A 243 -3.03 17.97 -19.32
C ILE A 243 -1.92 18.77 -18.64
N ASP A 244 -2.22 20.00 -18.21
CA ASP A 244 -1.26 20.91 -17.58
C ASP A 244 -1.27 20.86 -16.05
N CYS A 245 -2.12 20.01 -15.43
CA CYS A 245 -2.06 19.78 -13.99
C CYS A 245 -0.77 19.04 -13.61
N ASP A 246 -0.29 19.28 -12.39
CA ASP A 246 1.03 18.82 -11.97
C ASP A 246 1.11 17.29 -11.92
N LEU A 247 0.03 16.60 -11.54
CA LEU A 247 -0.06 15.14 -11.55
C LEU A 247 0.21 14.57 -12.95
N LEU A 248 -0.48 15.07 -13.99
CA LEU A 248 -0.29 14.58 -15.35
C LEU A 248 1.05 15.02 -15.94
N ARG A 249 1.55 16.20 -15.59
CA ARG A 249 2.87 16.66 -16.02
C ARG A 249 3.99 15.76 -15.49
N CYS A 250 3.96 15.43 -14.19
CA CYS A 250 4.91 14.49 -13.60
C CYS A 250 4.87 13.14 -14.31
N LEU A 251 3.67 12.56 -14.46
CA LEU A 251 3.51 11.27 -15.11
C LEU A 251 3.93 11.31 -16.59
N ALA A 252 3.63 12.39 -17.31
CA ALA A 252 4.04 12.55 -18.71
C ALA A 252 5.55 12.72 -18.88
N HIS A 253 6.22 13.31 -17.88
CA HIS A 253 7.67 13.46 -17.86
C HIS A 253 8.39 12.13 -17.60
N GLN A 254 7.82 11.30 -16.72
CA GLN A 254 8.42 10.03 -16.32
C GLN A 254 7.99 8.84 -17.19
N LEU A 255 6.76 8.83 -17.71
CA LEU A 255 6.19 7.71 -18.47
C LEU A 255 6.01 8.10 -19.95
N PRO A 256 6.72 7.45 -20.90
CA PRO A 256 6.64 7.77 -22.32
C PRO A 256 5.23 7.69 -22.91
N ASP A 257 4.45 6.70 -22.47
CA ASP A 257 3.08 6.50 -22.95
C ASP A 257 2.14 7.64 -22.48
N MET A 258 2.34 8.15 -21.27
CA MET A 258 1.60 9.31 -20.76
C MET A 258 2.01 10.58 -21.49
N GLY A 259 3.30 10.76 -21.78
CA GLY A 259 3.77 11.85 -22.62
C GLY A 259 3.18 11.81 -24.02
N LEU A 260 3.04 10.62 -24.61
CA LEU A 260 2.40 10.44 -25.92
C LEU A 260 0.90 10.75 -25.87
N LEU A 261 0.20 10.31 -24.81
CA LEU A 261 -1.21 10.60 -24.60
C LEU A 261 -1.45 12.12 -24.51
N CYS A 262 -0.68 12.82 -23.69
CA CYS A 262 -0.82 14.27 -23.51
C CYS A 262 -0.54 15.05 -24.80
N ARG A 263 0.42 14.61 -25.63
CA ARG A 263 0.69 15.24 -26.94
C ARG A 263 -0.38 14.99 -27.99
N LYS A 264 -1.07 13.84 -27.92
CA LYS A 264 -2.13 13.47 -28.85
C LYS A 264 -3.49 14.10 -28.49
N ALA A 265 -3.64 14.56 -27.25
CA ALA A 265 -4.81 15.31 -26.85
C ALA A 265 -4.84 16.62 -27.66
N MET A 266 -5.82 16.76 -28.56
CA MET A 266 -5.99 17.97 -29.38
C MET A 266 -6.59 19.16 -28.61
N GLY A 267 -6.86 18.99 -27.30
CA GLY A 267 -7.36 20.03 -26.41
C GLY A 267 -6.62 20.01 -25.06
N GLU A 268 -6.96 20.94 -24.18
CA GLU A 268 -6.30 21.11 -22.87
C GLU A 268 -6.65 20.01 -21.85
N ARG A 269 -7.54 19.07 -22.22
CA ARG A 269 -8.00 18.00 -21.33
C ARG A 269 -7.90 16.63 -22.01
N VAL A 270 -7.67 15.62 -21.19
CA VAL A 270 -7.62 14.21 -21.59
C VAL A 270 -8.68 13.42 -20.84
N SER A 271 -9.29 12.44 -21.51
CA SER A 271 -10.26 11.56 -20.86
C SER A 271 -9.58 10.70 -19.80
N LEU A 272 -10.16 10.63 -18.61
CA LEU A 272 -9.69 9.75 -17.54
C LEU A 272 -9.69 8.27 -17.96
N LEU A 273 -10.59 7.86 -18.87
CA LEU A 273 -10.56 6.51 -19.44
C LEU A 273 -9.26 6.25 -20.22
N GLN A 274 -8.80 7.23 -21.01
CA GLN A 274 -7.54 7.11 -21.75
C GLN A 274 -6.33 7.10 -20.81
N VAL A 275 -6.36 7.92 -19.76
CA VAL A 275 -5.35 7.90 -18.69
C VAL A 275 -5.28 6.51 -18.07
N ARG A 276 -6.42 5.92 -17.71
CA ARG A 276 -6.48 4.56 -17.18
C ARG A 276 -5.88 3.54 -18.15
N THR A 277 -6.31 3.55 -19.41
CA THR A 277 -5.81 2.61 -20.42
C THR A 277 -4.29 2.66 -20.54
N VAL A 278 -3.70 3.85 -20.44
CA VAL A 278 -2.24 4.02 -20.51
C VAL A 278 -1.53 3.58 -19.23
N LEU A 279 -2.11 3.85 -18.05
CA LEU A 279 -1.48 3.55 -16.77
C LEU A 279 -1.73 2.12 -16.27
N TRP A 280 -2.76 1.44 -16.79
CA TRP A 280 -3.17 0.10 -16.35
C TRP A 280 -2.01 -0.91 -16.38
N PRO A 281 -1.17 -0.97 -17.44
CA PRO A 281 -0.06 -1.92 -17.48
C PRO A 281 0.98 -1.70 -16.37
N TYR A 282 1.19 -0.44 -15.97
CA TYR A 282 2.14 -0.05 -14.91
C TYR A 282 1.61 -0.34 -13.50
N GLY A 283 0.29 -0.26 -13.30
CA GLY A 283 -0.36 -0.52 -12.01
C GLY A 283 -0.72 -1.99 -11.76
N PHE A 284 -1.04 -2.75 -12.81
CA PHE A 284 -1.69 -4.06 -12.66
C PHE A 284 -1.11 -5.19 -13.53
N GLU A 285 -0.39 -4.89 -14.62
CA GLU A 285 0.15 -5.92 -15.54
C GLU A 285 1.67 -6.12 -15.40
N GLY A 286 2.28 -5.49 -14.39
CA GLY A 286 3.70 -5.66 -14.10
C GLY A 286 4.64 -5.01 -15.11
N LYS A 287 4.17 -4.05 -15.92
CA LYS A 287 5.05 -3.25 -16.78
C LYS A 287 6.05 -2.49 -15.90
N ALA A 288 7.34 -2.69 -16.17
CA ALA A 288 8.40 -2.05 -15.41
C ALA A 288 8.29 -0.51 -15.50
N LEU A 289 8.49 0.14 -14.36
CA LEU A 289 8.66 1.59 -14.33
C LEU A 289 10.06 1.96 -14.85
N PRO A 290 10.18 3.07 -15.60
CA PRO A 290 11.48 3.54 -16.07
C PRO A 290 12.41 3.86 -14.90
N ALA A 291 13.72 3.67 -15.12
CA ALA A 291 14.73 3.94 -14.12
C ALA A 291 14.80 5.45 -13.80
N PRO A 292 15.13 5.84 -12.54
CA PRO A 292 14.99 7.21 -12.03
C PRO A 292 15.88 8.31 -12.66
N SER A 293 16.54 8.07 -13.79
CA SER A 293 17.51 9.02 -14.37
C SER A 293 17.36 9.31 -15.86
N GLU A 294 16.39 8.73 -16.55
CA GLU A 294 16.12 9.12 -17.94
C GLU A 294 15.02 10.16 -17.97
N THR A 295 15.38 11.43 -17.73
CA THR A 295 14.54 12.56 -18.16
C THR A 295 14.34 12.46 -19.67
N LEU A 296 13.26 11.81 -20.09
CA LEU A 296 12.98 11.52 -21.51
C LEU A 296 12.35 12.72 -22.23
N PHE A 297 11.99 13.79 -21.50
CA PHE A 297 11.27 14.92 -22.08
C PHE A 297 11.82 16.28 -21.65
N PRO A 298 12.05 17.22 -22.57
CA PRO A 298 12.33 18.61 -22.20
C PRO A 298 11.13 19.19 -21.43
N ARG A 299 11.42 20.06 -20.45
CA ARG A 299 10.42 20.79 -19.66
C ARG A 299 9.34 21.35 -20.60
N LEU A 300 8.09 20.92 -20.42
CA LEU A 300 6.93 21.56 -21.06
C LEU A 300 6.85 22.97 -20.49
N GLY A 301 7.45 23.93 -21.20
CA GLY A 301 7.45 25.33 -20.79
C GLY A 301 6.02 25.88 -20.71
N PRO A 302 5.79 26.94 -19.90
CA PRO A 302 4.55 27.67 -19.95
C PRO A 302 4.34 28.16 -21.40
N GLY A 303 3.11 28.03 -21.89
CA GLY A 303 2.76 28.21 -23.29
C GLY A 303 3.38 29.46 -23.92
N ALA A 304 4.01 29.27 -25.08
CA ALA A 304 4.31 30.35 -26.00
C ALA A 304 2.98 30.93 -26.50
N GLY A 305 2.45 31.86 -25.74
CA GLY A 305 1.24 32.60 -26.04
C GLY A 305 1.38 33.99 -25.44
N GLU A 306 2.36 34.75 -25.93
CA GLU A 306 2.40 36.22 -25.91
C GLU A 306 3.62 36.70 -26.70
N GLN A 307 3.43 36.84 -28.02
CA GLN A 307 3.88 37.97 -28.87
C GLN A 307 3.31 37.82 -30.27
#